data_AF-A0A7J0BFU9-F1
#
_entry.id   AF-A0A7J0BFU9-F1
#
_cell.length_a   1.000
_cell.length_b   1.000
_cell.length_c   1.000
_cell.angle_alpha   90.00
_cell.angle_beta   90.00
_cell.angle_gamma   90.00
#
_symmetry.space_group_name_H-M   'P 1'
#
loop_
_entity.id
_entity.type
_entity.pdbx_description
1 polymer ?
#
loop_
_entity_poly.entity_id
_entity_poly.type
_entity_poly.pdbx_seq_one_letter_code
_entity_poly.pdbx_strand_id
1 'polypeptide(L)'
;MALREQGIQCILNLCDELAELAHIEREFGFEVYHLPVIDEEAPELEALDQALEWVDEALFLGKHVYIHCRHGIGRTGTVLNAYLLRKGMGQQLATRTLRRLRSQPANYDQWRTVRQYGKQNPPLTIREPSLEFGKTVDLAPFIANYLSLEAQIERELTNLPPAPRCGRDHGQCCSSPVSLTLIEALVLSSRINTLIPGAERAEIIRRAVEASRKERKVRQALQGEYCLSDADTMCPLNRTNPLCAPAVEPDDTIICQDLCILYEYRPLKCRIFGQSEEQSTHLWQNTLIEPLKELSEQVFLTLSGSLPPEEGLRFSLPDVLSGKYVEAVFRLMLFSSGENAAEQAGD
;
A
#
# COMPACT_ATOMS: atom_id res chain seq x y z
N MET A 1 11.45 4.12 -19.85
CA MET A 1 12.31 4.54 -18.73
C MET A 1 11.94 5.94 -18.21
N ALA A 2 11.77 6.96 -19.06
CA ALA A 2 11.47 8.34 -18.64
C ALA A 2 10.29 8.51 -17.64
N LEU A 3 9.16 7.80 -17.80
CA LEU A 3 8.01 7.97 -16.88
C LEU A 3 8.29 7.41 -15.47
N ARG A 4 8.96 6.26 -15.36
CA ARG A 4 9.32 5.66 -14.06
C ARG A 4 10.34 6.51 -13.32
N GLU A 5 11.29 7.12 -14.03
CA GLU A 5 12.26 8.07 -13.46
C GLU A 5 11.59 9.32 -12.89
N GLN A 6 10.41 9.69 -13.39
CA GLN A 6 9.57 10.76 -12.86
C GLN A 6 8.66 10.29 -11.71
N GLY A 7 8.81 9.05 -11.24
CA GLY A 7 8.03 8.48 -10.15
C GLY A 7 6.63 7.99 -10.54
N ILE A 8 6.29 7.99 -11.84
CA ILE A 8 4.99 7.52 -12.33
C ILE A 8 4.91 6.00 -12.17
N GLN A 9 3.81 5.56 -11.55
CA GLN A 9 3.54 4.15 -11.25
C GLN A 9 2.24 3.68 -11.94
N CYS A 10 1.32 4.61 -12.17
CA CYS A 10 -0.02 4.34 -12.65
C CYS A 10 -0.26 5.07 -13.99
N ILE A 11 -0.96 4.42 -14.91
CA ILE A 11 -1.33 5.00 -16.21
C ILE A 11 -2.86 4.89 -16.39
N LEU A 12 -3.51 6.01 -16.68
CA LEU A 12 -4.86 6.03 -17.22
C LEU A 12 -4.78 6.23 -18.74
N ASN A 13 -4.99 5.16 -19.47
CA ASN A 13 -4.90 5.12 -20.92
C ASN A 13 -6.30 5.33 -21.52
N LEU A 14 -6.45 6.37 -22.35
CA LEU A 14 -7.70 6.77 -22.99
C LEU A 14 -7.81 6.35 -24.46
N CYS A 15 -6.80 5.68 -25.01
CA CYS A 15 -6.74 5.32 -26.42
C CYS A 15 -7.60 4.09 -26.71
N ASP A 16 -8.66 4.27 -27.49
CA ASP A 16 -9.39 3.14 -28.08
C ASP A 16 -8.65 2.59 -29.31
N GLU A 17 -8.05 3.48 -30.10
CA GLU A 17 -7.40 3.18 -31.37
C GLU A 17 -6.08 2.40 -31.25
N LEU A 18 -5.57 2.23 -30.02
CA LEU A 18 -4.30 1.56 -29.71
C LEU A 18 -4.50 0.63 -28.50
N ALA A 19 -5.45 -0.32 -28.59
CA ALA A 19 -5.76 -1.23 -27.48
C ALA A 19 -4.53 -2.01 -26.94
N GLU A 20 -3.61 -2.41 -27.82
CA GLU A 20 -2.36 -3.10 -27.44
C GLU A 20 -1.43 -2.24 -26.59
N LEU A 21 -1.54 -0.91 -26.67
CA LEU A 21 -0.69 -0.01 -25.88
C LEU A 21 -0.90 -0.22 -24.38
N ALA A 22 -2.14 -0.44 -23.94
CA ALA A 22 -2.46 -0.72 -22.55
C ALA A 22 -1.86 -2.05 -22.09
N HIS A 23 -1.69 -3.03 -22.98
CA HIS A 23 -1.01 -4.28 -22.67
C HIS A 23 0.50 -4.05 -22.49
N ILE A 24 1.12 -3.37 -23.46
CA ILE A 24 2.54 -3.03 -23.44
C ILE A 24 2.90 -2.23 -22.17
N GLU A 25 2.08 -1.24 -21.80
CA GLU A 25 2.26 -0.46 -20.57
C GLU A 25 2.29 -1.34 -19.31
N ARG A 26 1.45 -2.39 -19.25
CA ARG A 26 1.48 -3.36 -18.15
C ARG A 26 2.72 -4.22 -18.18
N GLU A 27 3.20 -4.63 -19.35
CA GLU A 27 4.46 -5.39 -19.50
C GLU A 27 5.68 -4.58 -19.03
N PHE A 28 5.66 -3.26 -19.22
CA PHE A 28 6.65 -2.34 -18.63
C PHE A 28 6.45 -2.10 -17.12
N GLY A 29 5.47 -2.78 -16.52
CA GLY A 29 5.19 -2.83 -15.09
C GLY A 29 4.49 -1.58 -14.54
N PHE A 30 3.69 -0.89 -15.36
CA PHE A 30 2.76 0.13 -14.86
C PHE A 30 1.45 -0.52 -14.42
N GLU A 31 0.80 0.08 -13.42
CA GLU A 31 -0.59 -0.23 -13.11
C GLU A 31 -1.49 0.56 -14.08
N VAL A 32 -2.14 -0.14 -15.02
CA VAL A 32 -2.87 0.51 -16.12
C VAL A 32 -4.37 0.33 -15.98
N TYR A 33 -5.08 1.45 -15.86
CA TYR A 33 -6.52 1.53 -16.09
C TYR A 33 -6.75 1.94 -17.54
N HIS A 34 -7.42 1.09 -18.31
CA HIS A 34 -7.74 1.36 -19.71
C HIS A 34 -9.21 1.78 -19.80
N LEU A 35 -9.43 3.06 -20.11
CA LEU A 35 -10.75 3.63 -20.40
C LEU A 35 -10.78 3.94 -21.90
N PRO A 36 -11.21 3.00 -22.76
CA PRO A 36 -11.23 3.24 -24.20
C PRO A 36 -12.19 4.39 -24.53
N VAL A 37 -11.67 5.46 -25.13
CA VAL A 37 -12.47 6.59 -25.63
C VAL A 37 -12.12 6.79 -27.10
N ILE A 38 -13.14 6.66 -27.96
CA ILE A 38 -13.05 6.90 -29.40
C ILE A 38 -12.47 8.30 -29.64
N ASP A 39 -11.64 8.45 -30.67
CA ASP A 39 -11.02 9.75 -30.96
C ASP A 39 -12.07 10.82 -31.25
N GLU A 40 -11.81 12.03 -30.77
CA GLU A 40 -12.79 13.13 -30.76
C GLU A 40 -14.09 12.88 -29.99
N GLU A 41 -14.23 11.79 -29.23
CA GLU A 41 -15.38 11.57 -28.36
C GLU A 41 -15.08 11.90 -26.88
N ALA A 42 -16.05 11.61 -26.02
CA ALA A 42 -15.96 11.76 -24.58
C ALA A 42 -16.42 10.44 -23.92
N PRO A 43 -15.85 10.07 -22.75
CA PRO A 43 -16.27 8.87 -22.05
C PRO A 43 -17.70 9.00 -21.54
N GLU A 44 -18.38 7.85 -21.41
CA GLU A 44 -19.63 7.76 -20.66
C GLU A 44 -19.42 8.16 -19.20
N LEU A 45 -20.43 8.77 -18.58
CA LEU A 45 -20.30 9.33 -17.23
C LEU A 45 -19.98 8.27 -16.17
N GLU A 46 -20.58 7.08 -16.28
CA GLU A 46 -20.35 5.98 -15.33
C GLU A 46 -18.91 5.43 -15.45
N ALA A 47 -18.45 5.20 -16.69
CA ALA A 47 -17.09 4.74 -16.95
C ALA A 47 -16.03 5.80 -16.55
N LEU A 48 -16.33 7.08 -16.78
CA LEU A 48 -15.52 8.19 -16.30
C LEU A 48 -15.43 8.20 -14.77
N ASP A 49 -16.55 8.02 -14.08
CA ASP A 49 -16.57 8.04 -12.61
C ASP A 49 -15.75 6.90 -12.01
N GLN A 50 -15.87 5.69 -12.56
CA GLN A 50 -15.05 4.52 -12.17
C GLN A 50 -13.56 4.77 -12.40
N ALA A 51 -13.20 5.36 -13.55
CA ALA A 51 -11.81 5.70 -13.83
C ALA A 51 -11.27 6.74 -12.84
N LEU A 52 -12.07 7.75 -12.47
CA LEU A 52 -11.68 8.77 -11.50
C LEU A 52 -11.63 8.23 -10.06
N GLU A 53 -12.45 7.25 -9.71
CA GLU A 53 -12.34 6.51 -8.44
C GLU A 53 -11.02 5.75 -8.36
N TRP A 54 -10.61 5.08 -9.43
CA TRP A 54 -9.29 4.44 -9.49
C TRP A 54 -8.13 5.45 -9.38
N VAL A 55 -8.25 6.63 -10.00
CA VAL A 55 -7.27 7.73 -9.84
C VAL A 55 -7.21 8.22 -8.40
N ASP A 56 -8.36 8.38 -7.74
CA ASP A 56 -8.43 8.78 -6.33
C ASP A 56 -7.72 7.77 -5.43
N GLU A 57 -7.96 6.48 -5.62
CA GLU A 57 -7.31 5.42 -4.87
C GLU A 57 -5.79 5.46 -5.07
N ALA A 58 -5.33 5.52 -6.33
CA ALA A 58 -3.90 5.56 -6.64
C ALA A 58 -3.20 6.74 -5.96
N LEU A 59 -3.77 7.94 -6.06
CA LEU A 59 -3.18 9.15 -5.45
C LEU A 59 -3.27 9.13 -3.92
N PHE A 60 -4.35 8.60 -3.35
CA PHE A 60 -4.49 8.42 -1.90
C PHE A 60 -3.42 7.49 -1.33
N LEU A 61 -3.06 6.43 -2.07
CA LEU A 61 -1.98 5.51 -1.71
C LEU A 61 -0.58 6.08 -1.96
N GLY A 62 -0.48 7.33 -2.41
CA GLY A 62 0.78 8.02 -2.70
C GLY A 62 1.42 7.61 -4.03
N LYS A 63 0.67 6.95 -4.93
CA LYS A 63 1.12 6.66 -6.29
C LYS A 63 0.98 7.90 -7.17
N HIS A 64 1.76 7.98 -8.23
CA HIS A 64 1.67 9.05 -9.22
C HIS A 64 1.02 8.50 -10.50
N VAL A 65 -0.02 9.19 -10.97
CA VAL A 65 -0.83 8.79 -12.13
C VAL A 65 -0.50 9.66 -13.34
N TYR A 66 -0.24 9.01 -14.47
CA TYR A 66 -0.12 9.64 -15.78
C TYR A 66 -1.38 9.38 -16.62
N ILE A 67 -2.01 10.44 -17.12
CA ILE A 67 -3.21 10.34 -17.94
C ILE A 67 -2.85 10.73 -19.37
N HIS A 68 -3.16 9.88 -20.36
CA HIS A 68 -2.91 10.20 -21.75
C HIS A 68 -3.98 9.66 -22.70
N CYS A 69 -4.08 10.32 -23.85
CA CYS A 69 -4.67 9.77 -25.07
C CYS A 69 -3.57 9.75 -26.14
N ARG A 70 -3.92 9.86 -27.43
CA ARG A 70 -2.93 9.93 -28.51
C ARG A 70 -2.11 11.22 -28.53
N HIS A 71 -2.77 12.36 -28.35
CA HIS A 71 -2.13 13.68 -28.45
C HIS A 71 -2.05 14.42 -27.10
N GLY A 72 -2.69 13.90 -26.06
CA GLY A 72 -2.75 14.55 -24.75
C GLY A 72 -3.54 15.86 -24.74
N ILE A 73 -4.53 16.03 -25.63
CA ILE A 73 -5.30 17.28 -25.77
C ILE A 73 -6.74 17.11 -25.29
N GLY A 74 -7.64 16.64 -26.19
CA GLY A 74 -9.09 16.60 -25.98
C GLY A 74 -9.52 15.65 -24.87
N ARG A 75 -9.47 14.33 -25.13
CA ARG A 75 -9.84 13.27 -24.18
C ARG A 75 -9.15 13.42 -22.82
N THR A 76 -7.84 13.67 -22.83
CA THR A 76 -7.06 13.94 -21.60
C THR A 76 -7.57 15.18 -20.86
N GLY A 77 -7.83 16.27 -21.57
CA GLY A 77 -8.41 17.48 -21.00
C GLY A 77 -9.80 17.27 -20.41
N THR A 78 -10.63 16.44 -21.04
CA THR A 78 -11.96 16.05 -20.54
C THR A 78 -11.86 15.35 -19.19
N VAL A 79 -11.02 14.32 -19.09
CA VAL A 79 -10.82 13.56 -17.85
C VAL A 79 -10.21 14.42 -16.75
N LEU A 80 -9.18 15.21 -17.08
CA LEU A 80 -8.57 16.13 -16.12
C LEU A 80 -9.59 17.16 -15.60
N ASN A 81 -10.44 17.72 -16.47
CA ASN A 81 -11.46 18.68 -16.04
C ASN A 81 -12.47 18.03 -15.09
N ALA A 82 -12.96 16.85 -15.45
CA ALA A 82 -13.86 16.09 -14.59
C ALA A 82 -13.24 15.77 -13.22
N TYR A 83 -11.95 15.42 -13.19
CA TYR A 83 -11.22 15.21 -11.94
C TYR A 83 -11.14 16.47 -11.08
N LEU A 84 -10.87 17.64 -11.66
CA LEU A 84 -10.88 18.91 -10.92
C LEU A 84 -12.26 19.21 -10.32
N LEU A 85 -13.34 18.94 -11.06
CA LEU A 85 -14.71 19.09 -10.58
C LEU A 85 -15.00 18.14 -9.42
N ARG A 86 -14.57 16.87 -9.53
CA ARG A 86 -14.67 15.86 -8.47
C ARG A 86 -13.95 16.28 -7.19
N LYS A 87 -12.83 17.00 -7.30
CA LYS A 87 -12.12 17.62 -6.16
C LYS A 87 -12.78 18.87 -5.61
N GLY A 88 -13.99 19.19 -6.06
CA GLY A 88 -14.81 20.27 -5.55
C GLY A 88 -14.52 21.62 -6.19
N MET A 89 -13.73 21.68 -7.27
CA MET A 89 -13.58 22.92 -8.02
C MET A 89 -14.87 23.22 -8.79
N GLY A 90 -15.28 24.49 -8.79
CA GLY A 90 -16.33 24.95 -9.70
C GLY A 90 -15.83 24.97 -11.16
N GLN A 91 -16.76 24.89 -12.11
CA GLN A 91 -16.48 24.90 -13.56
C GLN A 91 -15.51 26.00 -14.02
N GLN A 92 -15.68 27.21 -13.48
CA GLN A 92 -14.83 28.35 -13.82
C GLN A 92 -13.39 28.17 -13.32
N LEU A 93 -13.24 27.67 -12.08
CA LEU A 93 -11.94 27.42 -11.48
C LEU A 93 -11.23 26.28 -12.19
N ALA A 94 -11.92 25.15 -12.41
CA ALA A 94 -11.39 24.00 -13.14
C ALA A 94 -10.88 24.39 -14.54
N THR A 95 -11.70 25.14 -15.30
CA THR A 95 -11.30 25.64 -16.62
C THR A 95 -10.08 26.56 -16.55
N ARG A 96 -10.02 27.46 -15.55
CA ARG A 96 -8.88 28.38 -15.36
C ARG A 96 -7.60 27.62 -15.04
N THR A 97 -7.68 26.58 -14.20
CA THR A 97 -6.56 25.70 -13.86
C THR A 97 -6.03 25.00 -15.11
N LEU A 98 -6.91 24.46 -15.97
CA LEU A 98 -6.51 23.77 -17.19
C LEU A 98 -5.97 24.68 -18.29
N ARG A 99 -6.30 25.98 -18.33
CA ARG A 99 -5.79 26.91 -19.36
C ARG A 99 -4.25 26.99 -19.41
N ARG A 100 -3.58 26.66 -18.31
CA ARG A 100 -2.12 26.63 -18.22
C ARG A 100 -1.52 25.35 -18.83
N LEU A 101 -2.36 24.36 -19.13
CA LEU A 101 -1.98 23.08 -19.70
C LEU A 101 -2.37 23.01 -21.17
N ARG A 102 -1.67 22.15 -21.91
CA ARG A 102 -2.01 21.80 -23.30
C ARG A 102 -3.31 20.99 -23.38
N SER A 103 -3.64 20.25 -22.32
CA SER A 103 -4.78 19.33 -22.25
C SER A 103 -6.06 20.08 -21.90
N GLN A 104 -6.92 20.28 -22.91
CA GLN A 104 -8.20 20.96 -22.77
C GLN A 104 -9.27 20.22 -23.57
N PRO A 105 -10.53 20.15 -23.09
CA PRO A 105 -11.65 19.65 -23.87
C PRO A 105 -11.75 20.42 -25.20
N ALA A 106 -11.78 19.68 -26.31
CA ALA A 106 -11.60 20.22 -27.66
C ALA A 106 -12.91 20.50 -28.40
N ASN A 107 -13.99 19.76 -28.10
CA ASN A 107 -15.25 19.83 -28.85
C ASN A 107 -16.49 19.88 -27.97
N TYR A 108 -17.66 19.99 -28.62
CA TYR A 108 -18.95 20.13 -27.96
C TYR A 108 -19.26 18.96 -27.02
N ASP A 109 -19.07 17.72 -27.46
CA ASP A 109 -19.43 16.53 -26.69
C ASP A 109 -18.56 16.40 -25.43
N GLN A 110 -17.27 16.67 -25.54
CA GLN A 110 -16.36 16.73 -24.39
C GLN A 110 -16.77 17.81 -23.38
N TRP A 111 -17.14 19.01 -23.85
CA TRP A 111 -17.66 20.05 -22.97
C TRP A 111 -19.02 19.69 -22.37
N ARG A 112 -19.87 18.97 -23.10
CA ARG A 112 -21.16 18.48 -22.62
C ARG A 112 -20.97 17.47 -21.49
N THR A 113 -20.08 16.51 -21.65
CA THR A 113 -19.74 15.51 -20.61
C THR A 113 -19.22 16.20 -19.34
N VAL A 114 -18.26 17.12 -19.46
CA VAL A 114 -17.72 17.88 -18.29
C VAL A 114 -18.82 18.66 -17.57
N ARG A 115 -19.75 19.28 -18.31
CA ARG A 115 -20.89 20.00 -17.71
C ARG A 115 -21.87 19.06 -17.01
N GLN A 116 -22.16 17.91 -17.61
CA GLN A 116 -23.04 16.90 -16.98
C GLN A 116 -22.40 16.36 -15.70
N TYR A 117 -21.12 15.99 -15.76
CA TYR A 117 -20.37 15.50 -14.61
C TYR A 117 -20.31 16.53 -13.47
N GLY A 118 -20.10 17.80 -13.78
CA GLY A 118 -20.10 18.87 -12.77
C GLY A 118 -21.47 19.23 -12.21
N LYS A 119 -22.58 18.81 -12.82
CA LYS A 119 -23.90 18.89 -12.18
C LYS A 119 -24.05 17.83 -11.08
N GLN A 120 -23.44 16.67 -11.27
CA GLN A 120 -23.40 15.59 -10.28
C GLN A 120 -22.39 15.88 -9.16
N ASN A 121 -21.35 16.67 -9.44
CA ASN A 121 -20.29 17.04 -8.51
C ASN A 121 -20.26 18.57 -8.29
N PRO A 122 -21.16 19.11 -7.46
CA PRO A 122 -21.20 20.55 -7.17
C PRO A 122 -19.93 21.01 -6.43
N PRO A 123 -19.56 22.29 -6.57
CA PRO A 123 -18.37 22.82 -5.92
C PRO A 123 -18.44 22.74 -4.39
N LEU A 124 -17.28 22.54 -3.77
CA LEU A 124 -17.16 22.57 -2.30
C LEU A 124 -17.48 23.96 -1.77
N THR A 125 -18.28 24.01 -0.70
CA THR A 125 -18.71 25.26 -0.04
C THR A 125 -18.01 25.51 1.30
N ILE A 126 -17.46 24.46 1.92
CA ILE A 126 -16.92 24.52 3.29
C ILE A 126 -15.46 24.99 3.31
N ARG A 127 -14.67 24.62 2.29
CA ARG A 127 -13.25 24.96 2.18
C ARG A 127 -12.84 25.10 0.72
N GLU A 128 -11.68 25.72 0.51
CA GLU A 128 -11.08 25.77 -0.82
C GLU A 128 -10.75 24.35 -1.33
N PRO A 129 -11.07 24.04 -2.59
CA PRO A 129 -10.74 22.76 -3.19
C PRO A 129 -9.23 22.63 -3.38
N SER A 130 -8.68 21.50 -2.93
CA SER A 130 -7.26 21.16 -3.08
C SER A 130 -7.10 19.86 -3.88
N LEU A 131 -6.08 19.82 -4.72
CA LEU A 131 -5.66 18.59 -5.42
C LEU A 131 -4.69 17.75 -4.58
N GLU A 132 -4.04 18.38 -3.61
CA GLU A 132 -3.16 17.69 -2.67
C GLU A 132 -3.99 17.18 -1.51
N PHE A 133 -3.85 15.88 -1.24
CA PHE A 133 -4.23 15.31 0.04
C PHE A 133 -3.26 15.89 1.07
N GLY A 134 -3.73 16.79 1.94
CA GLY A 134 -2.88 17.39 2.96
C GLY A 134 -2.20 16.28 3.76
N LYS A 135 -0.90 16.09 3.55
CA LYS A 135 -0.10 15.22 4.41
C LYS A 135 0.06 15.98 5.72
N THR A 136 -0.83 15.73 6.68
CA THR A 136 -0.74 16.35 8.00
C THR A 136 0.57 15.98 8.70
N VAL A 137 1.14 14.82 8.33
CA VAL A 137 2.38 14.27 8.89
C VAL A 137 3.20 13.61 7.78
N ASP A 138 4.50 13.97 7.67
CA ASP A 138 5.44 13.29 6.78
C ASP A 138 6.13 12.13 7.50
N LEU A 139 5.79 10.91 7.10
CA LEU A 139 6.36 9.67 7.67
C LEU A 139 7.56 9.13 6.88
N ALA A 140 7.92 9.76 5.76
CA ALA A 140 9.00 9.29 4.90
C ALA A 140 10.37 9.17 5.63
N PRO A 141 10.75 10.06 6.56
CA PRO A 141 12.01 9.93 7.30
C PRO A 141 12.08 8.64 8.14
N PHE A 142 10.99 8.28 8.82
CA PHE A 142 10.96 7.06 9.65
C PHE A 142 11.04 5.80 8.80
N ILE A 143 10.35 5.80 7.66
CA ILE A 143 10.44 4.71 6.67
C ILE A 143 11.89 4.57 6.19
N ALA A 144 12.58 5.68 5.85
CA ALA A 144 13.97 5.65 5.40
C ALA A 144 14.93 5.10 6.47
N ASN A 145 14.73 5.48 7.73
CA ASN A 145 15.52 4.98 8.86
C ASN A 145 15.33 3.47 9.04
N TYR A 146 14.09 2.97 8.96
CA TYR A 146 13.81 1.54 9.04
C TYR A 146 14.45 0.76 7.89
N LEU A 147 14.37 1.24 6.65
CA LEU A 147 15.02 0.58 5.50
C LEU A 147 16.55 0.54 5.65
N SER A 148 17.13 1.56 6.28
CA SER A 148 18.56 1.59 6.57
C SER A 148 18.94 0.52 7.60
N LEU A 149 18.09 0.31 8.62
CA LEU A 149 18.23 -0.78 9.58
C LEU A 149 18.09 -2.15 8.88
N GLU A 150 17.09 -2.34 8.01
CA GLU A 150 16.95 -3.57 7.23
C GLU A 150 18.21 -3.86 6.38
N ALA A 151 18.75 -2.84 5.71
CA ALA A 151 19.96 -2.97 4.90
C ALA A 151 21.22 -3.27 5.74
N GLN A 152 21.28 -2.81 6.99
CA GLN A 152 22.32 -3.23 7.93
C GLN A 152 22.19 -4.72 8.26
N ILE A 153 21.00 -5.17 8.63
CA ILE A 153 20.75 -6.56 9.00
C ILE A 153 21.04 -7.51 7.83
N GLU A 154 20.63 -7.15 6.61
CA GLU A 154 20.94 -7.97 5.43
C GLU A 154 22.45 -8.10 5.17
N ARG A 155 23.24 -7.05 5.47
CA ARG A 155 24.72 -7.13 5.42
C ARG A 155 25.28 -8.05 6.49
N GLU A 156 24.78 -7.97 7.73
CA GLU A 156 25.19 -8.86 8.81
C GLU A 156 24.86 -10.33 8.51
N LEU A 157 23.66 -10.60 8.00
CA LEU A 157 23.24 -11.94 7.57
C LEU A 157 24.08 -12.49 6.42
N THR A 158 24.62 -11.64 5.55
CA THR A 158 25.50 -12.05 4.44
C THR A 158 26.89 -12.48 4.94
N ASN A 159 27.31 -12.00 6.12
CA ASN A 159 28.57 -12.40 6.75
C ASN A 159 28.46 -13.71 7.54
N LEU A 160 27.24 -14.21 7.77
CA LEU A 160 26.99 -15.49 8.42
C LEU A 160 27.03 -16.64 7.40
N PRO A 161 27.17 -17.90 7.87
CA PRO A 161 27.08 -19.06 6.99
C PRO A 161 25.77 -19.04 6.17
N PRO A 162 25.81 -19.42 4.88
CA PRO A 162 24.64 -19.38 4.02
C PRO A 162 23.55 -20.29 4.57
N ALA A 163 22.41 -19.70 4.91
CA ALA A 163 21.19 -20.38 5.35
C ALA A 163 20.10 -20.21 4.29
N PRO A 164 19.20 -21.20 4.12
CA PRO A 164 18.07 -21.07 3.21
C PRO A 164 17.15 -19.93 3.67
N ARG A 165 16.70 -19.10 2.74
CA ARG A 165 15.94 -17.87 3.02
C ARG A 165 14.44 -18.09 2.87
N CYS A 166 13.68 -17.72 3.90
CA CYS A 166 12.22 -17.77 3.82
C CYS A 166 11.68 -16.83 2.72
N GLY A 167 10.72 -17.34 1.94
CA GLY A 167 10.07 -16.62 0.85
C GLY A 167 10.82 -16.65 -0.49
N ARG A 168 12.04 -17.23 -0.54
CA ARG A 168 12.81 -17.45 -1.77
C ARG A 168 13.31 -18.89 -1.92
N ASP A 169 13.73 -19.52 -0.83
CA ASP A 169 14.26 -20.89 -0.85
C ASP A 169 13.28 -21.88 -0.18
N HIS A 170 12.44 -21.40 0.74
CA HIS A 170 11.40 -22.21 1.39
C HIS A 170 10.22 -21.38 1.90
N GLY A 171 9.09 -22.04 2.17
CA GLY A 171 7.88 -21.46 2.77
C GLY A 171 7.65 -21.83 4.25
N GLN A 172 8.59 -22.54 4.89
CA GLN A 172 8.42 -23.06 6.26
C GLN A 172 8.07 -22.01 7.32
N CYS A 173 8.59 -20.78 7.21
CA CYS A 173 8.24 -19.70 8.15
C CYS A 173 6.81 -19.17 7.95
N CYS A 174 6.19 -19.43 6.79
CA CYS A 174 4.88 -18.87 6.43
C CYS A 174 3.71 -19.48 7.20
N SER A 175 3.89 -20.55 7.98
CA SER A 175 2.89 -21.07 8.91
C SER A 175 3.06 -20.55 10.34
N SER A 176 4.15 -19.81 10.61
CA SER A 176 4.43 -19.27 11.94
C SER A 176 3.91 -17.84 12.08
N PRO A 177 3.18 -17.52 13.16
CA PRO A 177 2.71 -16.16 13.42
C PRO A 177 3.85 -15.15 13.56
N VAL A 178 3.70 -14.04 12.83
CA VAL A 178 4.64 -12.92 12.84
C VAL A 178 3.98 -11.74 13.54
N SER A 179 4.66 -11.24 14.57
CA SER A 179 4.27 -10.05 15.32
C SER A 179 5.18 -8.90 14.91
N LEU A 180 4.57 -7.77 14.53
CA LEU A 180 5.21 -6.59 13.95
C LEU A 180 5.09 -5.41 14.91
N THR A 181 6.16 -4.62 15.00
CA THR A 181 6.13 -3.28 15.63
C THR A 181 5.34 -2.27 14.80
N LEU A 182 5.10 -1.07 15.33
CA LEU A 182 4.41 0.00 14.59
C LEU A 182 5.19 0.43 13.35
N ILE A 183 6.52 0.58 13.45
CA ILE A 183 7.35 0.96 12.30
C ILE A 183 7.32 -0.12 11.21
N GLU A 184 7.40 -1.41 11.59
CA GLU A 184 7.29 -2.52 10.65
C GLU A 184 5.92 -2.54 9.96
N ALA A 185 4.84 -2.35 10.73
CA ALA A 185 3.48 -2.29 10.21
C ALA A 185 3.31 -1.14 9.21
N LEU A 186 3.84 0.04 9.54
CA LEU A 186 3.82 1.22 8.68
C LEU A 186 4.56 0.98 7.36
N VAL A 187 5.78 0.47 7.42
CA VAL A 187 6.61 0.23 6.23
C VAL A 187 5.96 -0.84 5.36
N LEU A 188 5.54 -1.96 5.94
CA LEU A 188 4.90 -3.03 5.18
C LEU A 188 3.61 -2.57 4.50
N SER A 189 2.74 -1.86 5.24
CA SER A 189 1.50 -1.28 4.71
C SER A 189 1.79 -0.29 3.56
N SER A 190 2.77 0.61 3.75
CA SER A 190 3.19 1.56 2.72
C SER A 190 3.70 0.86 1.45
N ARG A 191 4.49 -0.22 1.59
CA ARG A 191 5.03 -0.97 0.46
C ARG A 191 3.97 -1.77 -0.28
N ILE A 192 3.01 -2.37 0.42
CA ILE A 192 1.88 -3.04 -0.23
C ILE A 192 1.05 -2.05 -1.03
N ASN A 193 0.75 -0.91 -0.43
CA ASN A 193 -0.08 0.12 -1.05
C ASN A 193 0.57 0.73 -2.28
N THR A 194 1.89 0.90 -2.28
CA THR A 194 2.62 1.54 -3.38
C THR A 194 3.08 0.56 -4.45
N LEU A 195 3.55 -0.64 -4.09
CA LEU A 195 4.18 -1.57 -5.02
C LEU A 195 3.21 -2.59 -5.62
N ILE A 196 2.13 -2.93 -4.90
CA ILE A 196 1.20 -3.97 -5.36
C ILE A 196 0.04 -3.30 -6.13
N PRO A 197 -0.31 -3.81 -7.34
CA PRO A 197 -1.49 -3.36 -8.08
C PRO A 197 -2.79 -3.59 -7.31
N GLY A 198 -3.82 -2.78 -7.57
CA GLY A 198 -5.09 -2.84 -6.83
C GLY A 198 -5.74 -4.24 -6.80
N ALA A 199 -5.78 -4.93 -7.95
CA ALA A 199 -6.40 -6.26 -8.05
C ALA A 199 -5.68 -7.33 -7.21
N GLU A 200 -4.34 -7.36 -7.25
CA GLU A 200 -3.53 -8.30 -6.45
C GLU A 200 -3.58 -7.93 -4.97
N ARG A 201 -3.58 -6.63 -4.65
CA ARG A 201 -3.74 -6.12 -3.28
C ARG A 201 -5.07 -6.55 -2.66
N ALA A 202 -6.18 -6.47 -3.41
CA ALA A 202 -7.49 -6.91 -2.94
C ALA A 202 -7.50 -8.40 -2.57
N GLU A 203 -6.82 -9.24 -3.35
CA GLU A 203 -6.67 -10.67 -3.05
C GLU A 203 -5.81 -10.92 -1.80
N ILE A 204 -4.71 -10.17 -1.63
CA ILE A 204 -3.90 -10.21 -0.39
C ILE A 204 -4.75 -9.83 0.83
N ILE A 205 -5.53 -8.75 0.73
CA ILE A 205 -6.43 -8.29 1.80
C ILE A 205 -7.45 -9.39 2.14
N ARG A 206 -8.06 -10.03 1.13
CA ARG A 206 -9.01 -11.13 1.33
C ARG A 206 -8.37 -12.28 2.12
N ARG A 207 -7.18 -12.74 1.71
CA ARG A 207 -6.42 -13.79 2.42
C ARG A 207 -6.04 -13.36 3.83
N ALA A 208 -5.64 -12.10 4.01
CA ALA A 208 -5.27 -11.54 5.30
C ALA A 208 -6.46 -11.47 6.27
N VAL A 209 -7.65 -11.09 5.80
CA VAL A 209 -8.87 -11.11 6.61
C VAL A 209 -9.21 -12.54 7.05
N GLU A 210 -9.05 -13.53 6.17
CA GLU A 210 -9.27 -14.93 6.52
C GLU A 210 -8.26 -15.43 7.57
N ALA A 211 -6.97 -15.15 7.36
CA ALA A 211 -5.89 -15.51 8.29
C ALA A 211 -6.08 -14.85 9.67
N SER A 212 -6.36 -13.53 9.71
CA SER A 212 -6.67 -12.76 10.93
C SER A 212 -7.85 -13.38 11.71
N ARG A 213 -8.89 -13.85 11.01
CA ARG A 213 -10.03 -14.54 11.65
C ARG A 213 -9.62 -15.88 12.26
N LYS A 214 -8.78 -16.67 11.58
CA LYS A 214 -8.29 -17.97 12.09
C LYS A 214 -7.40 -17.77 13.31
N GLU A 215 -6.41 -16.89 13.22
CA GLU A 215 -5.50 -16.55 14.33
C GLU A 215 -6.27 -16.07 15.57
N ARG A 216 -7.26 -15.19 15.39
CA ARG A 216 -8.09 -14.70 16.51
C ARG A 216 -8.91 -15.80 17.17
N LYS A 217 -9.48 -16.74 16.39
CA LYS A 217 -10.25 -17.86 16.95
C LYS A 217 -9.36 -18.75 17.81
N VAL A 218 -8.17 -19.07 17.34
CA VAL A 218 -7.20 -19.87 18.11
C VAL A 218 -6.76 -19.13 19.37
N ARG A 219 -6.48 -17.83 19.27
CA ARG A 219 -6.15 -16.99 20.43
C ARG A 219 -7.27 -16.89 21.46
N GLN A 220 -8.54 -16.91 21.04
CA GLN A 220 -9.70 -16.87 21.94
C GLN A 220 -10.02 -18.24 22.57
N ALA A 221 -9.69 -19.33 21.88
CA ALA A 221 -9.89 -20.69 22.37
C ALA A 221 -8.88 -21.08 23.46
N LEU A 222 -7.70 -20.44 23.49
CA LEU A 222 -6.65 -20.68 24.46
C LEU A 222 -6.64 -19.59 25.55
N GLN A 223 -7.22 -19.88 26.71
CA GLN A 223 -6.95 -19.13 27.95
C GLN A 223 -5.66 -19.69 28.59
N GLY A 224 -4.47 -19.39 28.05
CA GLY A 224 -3.19 -19.90 28.59
C GLY A 224 -1.99 -19.86 27.64
N GLU A 225 -0.84 -20.35 28.14
CA GLU A 225 0.48 -20.34 27.48
C GLU A 225 0.49 -20.99 26.08
N TYR A 226 1.35 -20.43 25.25
CA TYR A 226 1.33 -20.40 23.79
C TYR A 226 1.72 -21.73 23.14
N CYS A 227 0.86 -22.33 22.29
CA CYS A 227 1.30 -23.26 21.24
C CYS A 227 0.40 -23.09 20.00
N LEU A 228 0.96 -22.52 18.92
CA LEU A 228 0.23 -22.07 17.71
C LEU A 228 0.41 -23.01 16.49
N SER A 229 0.66 -24.29 16.72
CA SER A 229 0.80 -25.28 15.62
C SER A 229 -0.53 -25.66 14.94
N ASP A 230 -1.69 -25.32 15.53
CA ASP A 230 -2.99 -25.84 15.07
C ASP A 230 -3.77 -24.88 14.16
N ALA A 231 -3.23 -23.69 13.89
CA ALA A 231 -3.79 -22.80 12.88
C ALA A 231 -3.13 -23.15 11.54
N ASP A 232 -3.73 -24.03 10.74
CA ASP A 232 -3.37 -24.27 9.32
C ASP A 232 -3.58 -22.98 8.49
N THR A 233 -2.80 -21.95 8.78
CA THR A 233 -2.93 -20.60 8.25
C THR A 233 -1.59 -20.24 7.62
N MET A 234 -1.60 -20.16 6.30
CA MET A 234 -0.44 -19.73 5.54
C MET A 234 -0.38 -18.20 5.47
N CYS A 235 0.84 -17.67 5.42
CA CYS A 235 1.12 -16.25 5.23
C CYS A 235 0.35 -15.72 4.01
N PRO A 236 -0.42 -14.61 4.14
CA PRO A 236 -1.19 -14.07 3.03
C PRO A 236 -0.33 -13.57 1.85
N LEU A 237 0.96 -13.30 2.09
CA LEU A 237 1.94 -12.92 1.05
C LEU A 237 2.53 -14.12 0.31
N ASN A 238 2.12 -15.35 0.63
CA ASN A 238 2.61 -16.54 -0.07
C ASN A 238 1.94 -16.66 -1.46
N ARG A 239 2.77 -16.82 -2.50
CA ARG A 239 2.43 -16.91 -3.92
C ARG A 239 1.93 -18.28 -4.35
N THR A 240 1.66 -19.24 -3.45
CA THR A 240 1.15 -20.58 -3.81
C THR A 240 -0.11 -20.50 -4.68
N ASN A 241 0.13 -20.39 -5.98
CA ASN A 241 -0.80 -20.38 -7.09
C ASN A 241 -0.83 -21.81 -7.63
N PRO A 242 -2.00 -22.40 -7.94
CA PRO A 242 -2.09 -23.68 -8.63
C PRO A 242 -1.37 -23.77 -9.99
N LEU A 243 -0.87 -22.65 -10.55
CA LEU A 243 -0.06 -22.62 -11.78
C LEU A 243 1.46 -22.74 -11.54
N CYS A 244 1.93 -22.52 -10.31
CA CYS A 244 3.31 -22.81 -9.92
C CYS A 244 3.30 -24.10 -9.11
N ALA A 245 3.12 -25.23 -9.80
CA ALA A 245 3.53 -26.50 -9.23
C ALA A 245 5.03 -26.39 -8.92
N PRO A 246 5.49 -26.74 -7.70
CA PRO A 246 6.92 -26.86 -7.48
C PRO A 246 7.48 -27.79 -8.56
N ALA A 247 8.52 -27.36 -9.26
CA ALA A 247 9.26 -28.27 -10.13
C ALA A 247 9.87 -29.34 -9.21
N VAL A 248 9.25 -30.52 -9.20
CA VAL A 248 9.78 -31.69 -8.52
C VAL A 248 10.89 -32.22 -9.42
N GLU A 249 12.14 -31.93 -9.08
CA GLU A 249 13.28 -32.68 -9.61
C GLU A 249 13.16 -34.17 -9.18
N PRO A 250 13.80 -35.12 -9.89
CA PRO A 250 13.69 -36.56 -9.61
C PRO A 250 14.06 -37.00 -8.18
N ASP A 251 14.72 -36.13 -7.42
CA ASP A 251 15.20 -36.34 -6.04
C ASP A 251 14.30 -35.67 -4.96
N ASP A 252 13.01 -35.41 -5.25
CA ASP A 252 12.04 -34.80 -4.30
C ASP A 252 12.44 -33.41 -3.74
N THR A 253 13.42 -32.74 -4.35
CA THR A 253 13.90 -31.43 -3.90
C THR A 253 13.03 -30.32 -4.48
N ILE A 254 12.21 -29.69 -3.64
CA ILE A 254 11.32 -28.59 -4.00
C ILE A 254 12.13 -27.30 -4.20
N ILE A 255 12.32 -26.85 -5.45
CA ILE A 255 12.92 -25.54 -5.74
C ILE A 255 11.83 -24.46 -5.66
N CYS A 256 11.77 -23.77 -4.53
CA CYS A 256 10.75 -22.79 -4.18
C CYS A 256 11.06 -21.35 -4.67
N GLN A 257 11.42 -21.11 -5.93
CA GLN A 257 11.73 -19.74 -6.36
C GLN A 257 10.47 -18.85 -6.28
N ASP A 258 10.64 -17.63 -5.75
CA ASP A 258 9.64 -16.56 -5.68
C ASP A 258 8.35 -16.87 -4.88
N LEU A 259 8.44 -17.49 -3.70
CA LEU A 259 7.27 -17.77 -2.86
C LEU A 259 6.63 -16.53 -2.21
N CYS A 260 7.38 -15.48 -1.89
CA CYS A 260 6.81 -14.29 -1.23
C CYS A 260 6.52 -13.18 -2.24
N ILE A 261 5.29 -12.67 -2.27
CA ILE A 261 4.90 -11.52 -3.10
C ILE A 261 5.79 -10.30 -2.83
N LEU A 262 6.23 -10.16 -1.58
CA LEU A 262 6.88 -8.98 -1.05
C LEU A 262 8.23 -9.35 -0.40
N TYR A 263 9.01 -10.17 -1.10
CA TYR A 263 10.28 -10.72 -0.60
C TYR A 263 11.27 -9.64 -0.12
N GLU A 264 11.47 -8.58 -0.90
CA GLU A 264 12.42 -7.51 -0.57
C GLU A 264 12.05 -6.70 0.67
N TYR A 265 10.77 -6.68 1.07
CA TYR A 265 10.29 -5.98 2.28
C TYR A 265 9.60 -6.94 3.25
N ARG A 266 10.09 -8.18 3.30
CA ARG A 266 9.66 -9.16 4.30
C ARG A 266 10.06 -8.67 5.71
N PRO A 267 9.23 -8.91 6.73
CA PRO A 267 9.55 -8.53 8.12
C PRO A 267 10.89 -9.07 8.62
N LEU A 268 11.50 -8.39 9.59
CA LEU A 268 12.80 -8.77 10.15
C LEU A 268 12.79 -10.20 10.72
N LYS A 269 11.71 -10.59 11.39
CA LYS A 269 11.52 -11.96 11.89
C LYS A 269 11.55 -13.02 10.77
N CYS A 270 11.10 -12.68 9.56
CA CYS A 270 11.18 -13.56 8.40
C CYS A 270 12.60 -13.62 7.81
N ARG A 271 13.40 -12.56 7.95
CA ARG A 271 14.78 -12.49 7.43
C ARG A 271 15.75 -13.32 8.26
N ILE A 272 15.58 -13.32 9.58
CA ILE A 272 16.42 -14.08 10.52
C ILE A 272 15.98 -15.53 10.69
N PHE A 273 14.84 -15.92 10.10
CA PHE A 273 14.37 -17.29 10.15
C PHE A 273 15.39 -18.25 9.52
N GLY A 274 15.70 -19.35 10.20
CA GLY A 274 16.69 -20.34 9.76
C GLY A 274 18.11 -20.09 10.27
N GLN A 275 18.37 -18.99 10.96
CA GLN A 275 19.62 -18.78 11.70
C GLN A 275 19.63 -19.60 13.00
N SER A 276 20.82 -19.80 13.60
CA SER A 276 20.90 -20.50 14.88
C SER A 276 20.16 -19.71 15.97
N GLU A 277 19.68 -20.41 17.02
CA GLU A 277 18.95 -19.79 18.12
C GLU A 277 19.79 -18.73 18.84
N GLU A 278 21.09 -18.99 19.02
CA GLU A 278 22.05 -18.05 19.61
C GLU A 278 22.22 -16.79 18.76
N GLN A 279 22.41 -16.93 17.45
CA GLN A 279 22.57 -15.81 16.52
C GLN A 279 21.30 -14.98 16.41
N SER A 280 20.14 -15.64 16.31
CA SER A 280 18.84 -14.98 16.25
C SER A 280 18.57 -14.17 17.51
N THR A 281 18.87 -14.74 18.67
CA THR A 281 18.70 -14.09 19.97
C THR A 281 19.64 -12.89 20.11
N HIS A 282 20.91 -13.06 19.75
CA HIS A 282 21.89 -11.98 19.79
C HIS A 282 21.49 -10.80 18.89
N LEU A 283 21.14 -11.07 17.62
CA LEU A 283 20.68 -10.02 16.69
C LEU A 283 19.42 -9.32 17.21
N TRP A 284 18.47 -10.08 17.74
CA TRP A 284 17.22 -9.51 18.24
C TRP A 284 17.47 -8.62 19.46
N GLN A 285 18.16 -9.14 20.47
CA GLN A 285 18.37 -8.44 21.74
C GLN A 285 19.33 -7.26 21.64
N ASN A 286 20.43 -7.40 20.90
CA ASN A 286 21.50 -6.40 20.89
C ASN A 286 21.38 -5.38 19.75
N THR A 287 20.67 -5.72 18.67
CA THR A 287 20.65 -4.89 17.46
C THR A 287 19.26 -4.39 17.08
N LEU A 288 18.18 -5.13 17.39
CA LEU A 288 16.85 -4.83 16.86
C LEU A 288 15.87 -4.21 17.86
N ILE A 289 15.85 -4.66 19.12
CA ILE A 289 14.81 -4.23 20.08
C ILE A 289 14.80 -2.70 20.27
N GLU A 290 15.93 -2.10 20.62
CA GLU A 290 15.97 -0.65 20.90
C GLU A 290 15.69 0.20 19.65
N PRO A 291 16.34 0.00 18.48
CA PRO A 291 16.04 0.81 17.30
C PRO A 291 14.59 0.67 16.82
N LEU A 292 13.99 -0.51 16.90
CA LEU A 292 12.59 -0.71 16.52
C LEU A 292 11.63 -0.04 17.49
N LYS A 293 11.97 -0.03 18.78
CA LYS A 293 11.20 0.66 19.82
C LYS A 293 11.26 2.17 19.60
N GLU A 294 12.46 2.74 19.48
CA GLU A 294 12.67 4.17 19.25
C GLU A 294 11.93 4.66 17.99
N LEU A 295 12.06 3.95 16.86
CA LEU A 295 11.36 4.32 15.63
C LEU A 295 9.84 4.23 15.78
N SER A 296 9.33 3.22 16.48
CA SER A 296 7.89 3.06 16.72
C SER A 296 7.35 4.15 17.63
N GLU A 297 8.09 4.53 18.67
CA GLU A 297 7.75 5.62 19.58
C GLU A 297 7.71 6.97 18.86
N GLN A 298 8.71 7.25 18.03
CA GLN A 298 8.76 8.47 17.22
C GLN A 298 7.61 8.54 16.23
N VAL A 299 7.29 7.44 15.53
CA VAL A 299 6.13 7.38 14.63
C VAL A 299 4.85 7.65 15.39
N PHE A 300 4.65 6.99 16.53
CA PHE A 300 3.44 7.18 17.33
C PHE A 300 3.32 8.62 17.82
N LEU A 301 4.38 9.18 18.40
CA LEU A 301 4.44 10.57 18.87
C LEU A 301 4.14 11.57 17.75
N THR A 302 4.67 11.33 16.55
CA THR A 302 4.43 12.21 15.39
C THR A 302 2.96 12.16 14.95
N LEU A 303 2.30 11.02 15.10
CA LEU A 303 0.90 10.85 14.70
C LEU A 303 -0.10 11.30 15.78
N SER A 304 0.21 11.07 17.06
CA SER A 304 -0.72 11.26 18.18
C SER A 304 -0.43 12.52 19.02
N GLY A 305 0.80 13.02 19.00
CA GLY A 305 1.28 14.03 19.94
C GLY A 305 1.56 13.49 21.35
N SER A 306 1.46 12.18 21.59
CA SER A 306 1.70 11.53 22.89
C SER A 306 2.64 10.33 22.78
N LEU A 307 3.21 9.88 23.89
CA LEU A 307 4.00 8.64 23.94
C LEU A 307 3.08 7.40 23.87
N PRO A 308 3.55 6.28 23.28
CA PRO A 308 2.81 5.02 23.30
C PRO A 308 2.87 4.33 24.68
N PRO A 309 2.06 3.29 24.92
CA PRO A 309 2.14 2.46 26.13
C PRO A 309 3.52 1.78 26.30
N GLU A 310 3.94 1.54 27.55
CA GLU A 310 5.24 0.93 27.87
C GLU A 310 5.47 -0.45 27.24
N GLU A 311 4.41 -1.27 27.11
CA GLU A 311 4.48 -2.61 26.51
C GLU A 311 4.75 -2.57 24.98
N GLY A 312 4.65 -1.38 24.37
CA GLY A 312 4.82 -1.18 22.94
C GLY A 312 3.67 -1.72 22.09
N LEU A 313 3.58 -1.28 20.84
CA LEU A 313 2.52 -1.70 19.92
C LEU A 313 2.95 -2.89 19.07
N ARG A 314 2.16 -3.96 19.13
CA ARG A 314 2.39 -5.21 18.41
C ARG A 314 1.17 -5.59 17.57
N PHE A 315 1.40 -5.91 16.30
CA PHE A 315 0.36 -6.23 15.34
C PHE A 315 0.64 -7.57 14.67
N SER A 316 -0.40 -8.38 14.43
CA SER A 316 -0.24 -9.58 13.61
C SER A 316 0.01 -9.19 12.15
N LEU A 317 0.82 -9.97 11.44
CA LEU A 317 1.02 -9.77 10.00
C LEU A 317 -0.33 -9.70 9.25
N PRO A 318 -1.30 -10.62 9.43
CA PRO A 318 -2.60 -10.51 8.77
C PRO A 318 -3.37 -9.21 9.08
N ASP A 319 -3.31 -8.70 10.31
CA ASP A 319 -3.99 -7.43 10.66
C ASP A 319 -3.32 -6.22 10.01
N VAL A 320 -2.00 -6.25 9.80
CA VAL A 320 -1.28 -5.22 9.04
C VAL A 320 -1.68 -5.26 7.58
N LEU A 321 -1.64 -6.45 6.96
CA LEU A 321 -1.97 -6.65 5.55
C LEU A 321 -3.43 -6.28 5.23
N SER A 322 -4.35 -6.50 6.17
CA SER A 322 -5.76 -6.14 6.01
C SER A 322 -6.08 -4.69 6.40
N GLY A 323 -5.10 -3.91 6.87
CA GLY A 323 -5.30 -2.54 7.35
C GLY A 323 -5.97 -2.41 8.73
N LYS A 324 -6.26 -3.51 9.44
CA LYS A 324 -6.90 -3.48 10.77
C LYS A 324 -6.00 -2.86 11.84
N TYR A 325 -4.68 -2.93 11.66
CA TYR A 325 -3.74 -2.29 12.57
C TYR A 325 -4.01 -0.78 12.71
N VAL A 326 -4.49 -0.13 11.65
CA VAL A 326 -4.82 1.31 11.64
C VAL A 326 -5.92 1.60 12.67
N GLU A 327 -6.96 0.76 12.71
CA GLU A 327 -8.03 0.88 13.70
C GLU A 327 -7.50 0.74 15.14
N ALA A 328 -6.60 -0.21 15.38
CA ALA A 328 -5.97 -0.40 16.68
C ALA A 328 -5.15 0.83 17.10
N VAL A 329 -4.37 1.40 16.18
CA VAL A 329 -3.60 2.64 16.42
C VAL A 329 -4.53 3.82 16.72
N PHE A 330 -5.58 4.03 15.92
CA PHE A 330 -6.54 5.13 16.14
C PHE A 330 -7.25 5.02 17.48
N ARG A 331 -7.67 3.82 17.89
CA ARG A 331 -8.31 3.62 19.20
C ARG A 331 -7.38 4.08 20.32
N LEU A 332 -6.10 3.72 20.25
CA LEU A 332 -5.11 4.12 21.25
C LEU A 332 -4.88 5.63 21.28
N MET A 333 -4.82 6.28 20.11
CA MET A 333 -4.71 7.75 20.02
C MET A 333 -5.88 8.46 20.70
N LEU A 334 -7.10 7.93 20.56
CA LEU A 334 -8.29 8.46 21.23
C LEU A 334 -8.22 8.30 22.76
N PHE A 335 -7.73 7.17 23.26
CA PHE A 335 -7.57 6.96 24.70
C PHE A 335 -6.52 7.91 25.29
N SER A 336 -5.35 8.05 24.66
CA SER A 336 -4.29 8.97 25.14
C SER A 336 -4.70 10.44 25.07
N SER A 337 -5.57 10.82 24.13
CA SER A 337 -6.12 12.18 24.06
C SER A 337 -7.15 12.45 25.16
N GLY A 338 -7.92 11.43 25.55
CA GLY A 338 -8.92 11.51 26.61
C GLY A 338 -8.32 11.59 28.02
N GLU A 339 -7.22 10.87 28.27
CA GLU A 339 -6.46 10.96 29.52
C GLU A 339 -5.83 12.34 29.70
N ASN A 340 -5.20 12.89 28.66
CA ASN A 340 -4.64 14.25 28.69
C ASN A 340 -5.71 15.34 28.94
N ALA A 341 -6.93 15.17 28.42
CA ALA A 341 -8.04 16.10 28.66
C ALA A 341 -8.62 15.99 30.08
N ALA A 342 -8.58 14.80 30.69
CA ALA A 342 -9.02 14.59 32.07
C ALA A 342 -8.00 15.11 33.09
N GLU A 343 -6.70 14.98 32.81
CA GLU A 343 -5.62 15.55 33.64
C GLU A 343 -5.62 17.09 33.61
N GLN A 344 -5.91 17.71 32.46
CA GLN A 344 -6.00 19.18 32.34
C GLN A 344 -7.29 19.80 32.89
N ALA A 345 -8.33 19.01 33.15
CA ALA A 345 -9.58 19.47 33.75
C ALA A 345 -9.63 19.26 35.28
N GLY A 346 -8.57 18.71 35.86
CA GLY A 346 -8.46 18.38 37.29
C GLY A 346 -7.63 19.36 38.13
N ASP A 347 -7.11 20.45 37.54
CA ASP A 347 -6.35 21.51 38.22
C ASP A 347 -7.17 22.79 38.47
#